data_AF-A0AAP2JUY9-F1
#
_entry.id   AF-A0AAP2JUY9-F1
#
_cell.length_a   1.000
_cell.length_b   1.000
_cell.length_c   1.000
_cell.angle_alpha   90.00
_cell.angle_beta   90.00
_cell.angle_gamma   90.00
#
_symmetry.space_group_name_H-M   'P 1'
#
loop_
_entity.id
_entity.type
_entity.pdbx_description
1 polymer ?
#
loop_
_entity_poly.entity_id
_entity_poly.type
_entity_poly.pdbx_seq_one_letter_code
_entity_poly.pdbx_strand_id
1 'polypeptide(L)'
;MSLIKNNNAETIMQITKTTHNFAKQRGLELTTVNNDGTELLCIWEANNDWEWICSFQPVQEQLVFFGNIYLPQKCLNTLPTNIADDKELRAVLVKIADAIKTKS
;
A
#
# COMPACT_ATOMS: atom_id res chain seq x y z
N MET A 1 21.77 6.48 -36.82
CA MET A 1 22.36 5.79 -35.66
C MET A 1 21.27 5.70 -34.61
N SER A 2 20.93 4.48 -34.20
CA SER A 2 19.65 4.10 -33.59
C SER A 2 19.35 4.78 -32.25
N LEU A 3 18.10 5.23 -32.11
CA LEU A 3 17.46 5.53 -30.83
C LEU A 3 17.24 4.23 -30.07
N ILE A 4 18.11 3.91 -29.10
CA ILE A 4 17.77 2.95 -28.06
C ILE A 4 17.00 3.74 -26.99
N LYS A 5 15.69 3.84 -27.14
CA LYS A 5 14.83 4.10 -25.98
C LYS A 5 14.84 2.81 -25.17
N ASN A 6 15.57 2.79 -24.07
CA ASN A 6 15.46 1.73 -23.08
C ASN A 6 14.01 1.72 -22.57
N ASN A 7 13.16 0.89 -23.17
CA ASN A 7 11.79 0.62 -22.72
C ASN A 7 11.81 -0.46 -21.61
N ASN A 8 12.71 -0.33 -20.65
CA ASN A 8 12.63 -1.10 -19.42
C ASN A 8 12.08 -0.16 -18.35
N ALA A 9 10.85 0.32 -18.56
CA ALA A 9 10.05 0.72 -17.43
C ALA A 9 9.77 -0.58 -16.70
N GLU A 10 10.50 -0.85 -15.61
CA GLU A 10 10.20 -1.98 -14.74
C GLU A 10 8.71 -1.91 -14.42
N THR A 11 7.98 -2.97 -14.74
CA THR A 11 6.52 -2.98 -14.58
C THR A 11 6.23 -2.92 -13.09
N ILE A 12 5.97 -1.73 -12.57
CA ILE A 12 5.53 -1.54 -11.20
C ILE A 12 4.04 -1.89 -11.13
N MET A 13 3.63 -2.65 -10.11
CA MET A 13 2.22 -2.94 -9.84
C MET A 13 1.39 -1.65 -9.88
N GLN A 14 0.43 -1.58 -10.81
CA GLN A 14 -0.42 -0.41 -10.98
C GLN A 14 -1.67 -0.53 -10.09
N ILE A 15 -1.77 0.33 -9.09
CA ILE A 15 -2.94 0.37 -8.19
C ILE A 15 -4.09 1.05 -8.92
N THR A 16 -5.19 0.33 -9.10
CA THR A 16 -6.31 0.86 -9.89
C THR A 16 -7.14 1.88 -9.12
N LYS A 17 -7.81 2.80 -9.83
CA LYS A 17 -8.81 3.71 -9.25
C LYS A 17 -9.89 2.95 -8.45
N THR A 18 -10.23 1.74 -8.88
CA THR A 18 -11.16 0.86 -8.16
C THR A 18 -10.64 0.51 -6.77
N THR A 19 -9.34 0.25 -6.63
CA THR A 19 -8.71 -0.06 -5.34
C THR A 19 -8.61 1.17 -4.43
N HIS A 20 -8.32 2.36 -4.99
CA HIS A 20 -8.42 3.62 -4.22
C HIS A 20 -9.84 3.86 -3.70
N ASN A 21 -10.85 3.69 -4.54
CA ASN A 21 -12.25 3.84 -4.12
C ASN A 21 -12.65 2.81 -3.06
N PHE A 22 -12.17 1.58 -3.20
CA PHE A 22 -12.40 0.49 -2.25
C PHE A 22 -11.80 0.81 -0.87
N ALA A 23 -10.61 1.42 -0.82
CA ALA A 23 -9.99 1.90 0.41
C ALA A 23 -10.82 3.03 1.05
N LYS A 24 -11.22 4.03 0.26
CA LYS A 24 -12.03 5.18 0.73
C LYS A 24 -13.34 4.75 1.38
N GLN A 25 -14.04 3.78 0.79
CA GLN A 25 -15.27 3.21 1.36
C GLN A 25 -15.08 2.55 2.74
N ARG A 26 -13.85 2.27 3.14
CA ARG A 26 -13.49 1.66 4.42
C ARG A 26 -12.85 2.63 5.41
N GLY A 27 -12.86 3.92 5.09
CA GLY A 27 -12.19 4.94 5.90
C GLY A 27 -10.67 4.87 5.79
N LEU A 28 -10.15 4.43 4.65
CA LEU A 28 -8.73 4.42 4.36
C LEU A 28 -8.40 5.31 3.15
N GLU A 29 -7.16 5.79 3.10
CA GLU A 29 -6.60 6.47 1.94
C GLU A 29 -5.26 5.83 1.55
N LEU A 30 -4.94 5.87 0.25
CA LEU A 30 -3.71 5.33 -0.31
C LEU A 30 -2.98 6.44 -1.05
N THR A 31 -1.72 6.68 -0.69
CA THR A 31 -0.86 7.65 -1.38
C THR A 31 0.51 7.05 -1.64
N THR A 32 1.16 7.52 -2.70
CA THR A 32 2.57 7.22 -2.96
C THR A 32 3.42 8.34 -2.35
N VAL A 33 4.35 7.97 -1.48
CA VAL A 33 5.27 8.90 -0.80
C VAL A 33 6.71 8.48 -1.11
N ASN A 34 7.56 9.44 -1.47
CA ASN A 34 9.00 9.22 -1.50
C ASN A 34 9.57 9.53 -0.10
N ASN A 35 10.08 8.51 0.57
CA ASN A 35 10.69 8.61 1.89
C ASN A 35 12.18 8.28 1.78
N ASP A 36 13.03 9.31 1.89
CA ASP A 36 14.49 9.20 1.79
C ASP A 36 14.98 8.41 0.55
N GLY A 37 14.36 8.66 -0.61
CA GLY A 37 14.71 8.01 -1.87
C GLY A 37 14.04 6.66 -2.08
N THR A 38 13.26 6.17 -1.12
CA THR A 38 12.44 4.97 -1.26
C THR A 38 11.00 5.35 -1.59
N GLU A 39 10.48 4.89 -2.73
CA GLU A 39 9.07 5.04 -3.07
C GLU A 39 8.22 4.05 -2.26
N LEU A 40 7.19 4.54 -1.58
CA LEU A 40 6.31 3.76 -0.71
C LEU A 40 4.86 4.01 -1.05
N LEU A 41 4.06 2.94 -1.07
CA LEU A 41 2.63 3.00 -0.93
C LEU A 41 2.28 3.11 0.56
N CYS A 42 1.78 4.26 0.98
CA CYS A 42 1.35 4.52 2.35
C CYS A 42 -0.17 4.34 2.48
N ILE A 43 -0.59 3.66 3.56
CA ILE A 43 -2.00 3.45 3.90
C ILE A 43 -2.34 4.34 5.09
N TRP A 44 -3.36 5.17 4.95
CA TRP A 44 -3.77 6.17 5.93
C TRP A 44 -5.16 5.88 6.45
N GLU A 45 -5.46 6.35 7.65
CA GLU A 45 -6.85 6.55 8.07
C GLU A 45 -7.43 7.76 7.30
N ALA A 46 -8.68 7.65 6.87
CA ALA A 46 -9.33 8.75 6.16
C ALA A 46 -9.40 10.00 7.04
N ASN A 47 -8.99 11.14 6.47
CA ASN A 47 -8.90 12.44 7.14
C ASN A 47 -7.84 12.54 8.26
N ASN A 48 -6.89 11.59 8.33
CA ASN A 48 -5.70 11.70 9.17
C ASN A 48 -4.49 12.00 8.27
N ASP A 49 -3.91 13.19 8.43
CA ASP A 49 -2.79 13.70 7.65
C ASP A 49 -1.46 13.72 8.42
N TRP A 50 -1.44 13.23 9.67
CA TRP A 50 -0.25 13.27 10.51
C TRP A 50 0.69 12.09 10.25
N GLU A 51 0.16 10.87 10.27
CA GLU A 51 0.99 9.67 10.14
C GLU A 51 0.22 8.51 9.48
N TRP A 52 0.84 7.86 8.50
CA TRP A 52 0.28 6.68 7.87
C TRP A 52 0.29 5.48 8.83
N ILE A 53 -0.61 4.54 8.62
CA ILE A 53 -0.78 3.34 9.45
C ILE A 53 0.39 2.37 9.22
N CYS A 54 0.65 2.07 7.95
CA CYS A 54 1.71 1.20 7.47
C CYS A 54 2.02 1.50 5.99
N SER A 55 3.12 0.95 5.51
CA SER A 55 3.60 1.20 4.15
C SER A 55 4.14 -0.06 3.49
N PHE A 56 4.04 -0.09 2.16
CA PHE A 56 4.57 -1.13 1.29
C PHE A 56 5.51 -0.50 0.26
N GLN A 57 6.62 -1.17 -0.03
CA GLN A 57 7.53 -0.77 -1.09
C GLN A 57 7.12 -1.48 -2.39
N PRO A 58 6.90 -0.75 -3.49
CA PRO A 58 6.79 -1.37 -4.80
C PRO A 58 8.13 -1.96 -5.22
N VAL A 59 8.14 -3.27 -5.49
CA VAL A 59 9.32 -4.01 -5.96
C VAL A 59 8.87 -4.85 -7.14
N GLN A 60 9.30 -4.47 -8.35
CA GLN A 60 8.80 -5.07 -9.59
C GLN A 60 7.26 -5.05 -9.61
N GLU A 61 6.62 -6.17 -9.94
CA GLU A 61 5.16 -6.29 -10.03
C GLU A 61 4.48 -6.57 -8.67
N GLN A 62 5.17 -6.35 -7.53
CA GLN A 62 4.65 -6.65 -6.20
C GLN A 62 4.76 -5.47 -5.24
N LEU A 63 3.98 -5.51 -4.17
CA LEU A 63 4.15 -4.65 -3.00
C LEU A 63 4.70 -5.48 -1.86
N VAL A 64 5.86 -5.09 -1.33
CA VAL A 64 6.52 -5.76 -0.20
C VAL A 64 6.29 -4.94 1.06
N PHE A 65 5.91 -5.58 2.16
CA PHE A 65 5.71 -4.90 3.43
C PHE A 65 6.99 -4.19 3.87
N PHE A 66 6.91 -2.87 4.07
CA PHE A 66 8.06 -2.03 4.38
C PHE A 66 8.10 -1.66 5.87
N GLY A 67 6.96 -1.23 6.41
CA GLY A 67 6.94 -0.68 7.77
C GLY A 67 5.56 -0.64 8.40
N ASN A 68 5.54 -0.91 9.70
CA ASN A 68 4.40 -0.66 10.57
C ASN A 68 4.65 0.60 11.39
N ILE A 69 3.65 1.47 11.50
CA ILE A 69 3.69 2.60 12.44
C ILE A 69 2.85 2.27 13.66
N TYR A 70 1.54 2.04 13.49
CA TYR A 70 0.63 1.82 14.61
C TYR A 70 -0.45 0.76 14.37
N LEU A 71 -0.28 -0.10 13.36
CA LEU A 71 -1.14 -1.25 13.18
C LEU A 71 -1.02 -2.22 14.38
N PRO A 72 -2.13 -2.72 14.95
CA PRO A 72 -2.07 -3.69 16.04
C PRO A 72 -1.30 -4.96 15.67
N GLN A 73 -0.52 -5.51 16.61
CA GLN A 73 0.33 -6.70 16.39
C GLN A 73 -0.46 -7.91 15.84
N LYS A 74 -1.70 -8.09 16.31
CA LYS A 74 -2.59 -9.16 15.82
C LYS A 74 -2.87 -9.04 14.33
N CYS A 75 -3.06 -7.82 13.82
CA CYS A 75 -3.26 -7.60 12.39
C CYS A 75 -1.95 -7.81 11.63
N LEU A 76 -0.84 -7.25 12.14
CA LEU A 76 0.48 -7.35 11.52
C LEU A 76 0.91 -8.80 11.26
N ASN A 77 0.71 -9.69 12.24
CA ASN A 77 1.02 -11.11 12.13
C ASN A 77 0.20 -11.86 11.05
N THR A 78 -0.88 -11.25 10.54
CA THR A 78 -1.75 -11.83 9.51
C THR A 78 -1.56 -11.21 8.14
N LEU A 79 -0.77 -10.15 8.03
CA LEU A 79 -0.49 -9.50 6.75
C LEU A 79 0.53 -10.35 5.97
N PRO A 80 0.32 -10.52 4.65
CA PRO A 80 1.34 -11.14 3.82
C PRO A 80 2.56 -10.22 3.71
N THR A 81 3.74 -10.80 3.61
CA THR A 81 4.98 -10.04 3.35
C THR A 81 4.97 -9.43 1.95
N ASN A 82 4.41 -10.15 0.96
CA ASN A 82 4.35 -9.72 -0.43
C ASN A 82 2.89 -9.74 -0.90
N ILE A 83 2.51 -8.75 -1.70
CA ILE A 83 1.20 -8.62 -2.33
C ILE A 83 1.44 -8.60 -3.83
N ALA A 84 0.90 -9.60 -4.53
CA ALA A 84 1.16 -9.81 -5.95
C ALA A 84 0.18 -9.05 -6.86
N ASP A 85 -1.03 -8.75 -6.37
CA ASP A 85 -2.07 -8.15 -7.20
C ASP A 85 -3.07 -7.29 -6.42
N ASP A 86 -3.94 -6.62 -7.18
CA ASP A 86 -4.96 -5.70 -6.68
C ASP A 86 -6.00 -6.41 -5.79
N LYS A 87 -6.24 -7.71 -5.99
CA LYS A 87 -7.18 -8.50 -5.19
C LYS A 87 -6.61 -8.80 -3.82
N GLU A 88 -5.34 -9.18 -3.75
CA GLU A 88 -4.60 -9.35 -2.51
C GLU A 88 -4.48 -8.04 -1.75
N LEU A 89 -4.19 -6.93 -2.45
CA LEU A 89 -4.15 -5.60 -1.84
C LEU A 89 -5.49 -5.26 -1.18
N ARG A 90 -6.61 -5.49 -1.86
CA ARG A 90 -7.95 -5.27 -1.26
C ARG A 90 -8.21 -6.15 -0.04
N ALA A 91 -7.74 -7.40 -0.04
CA ALA A 91 -7.87 -8.28 1.13
C ALA A 91 -7.04 -7.75 2.33
N VAL A 92 -5.85 -7.21 2.08
CA VAL A 92 -5.03 -6.53 3.08
C VAL A 92 -5.73 -5.29 3.61
N LEU A 93 -6.32 -4.46 2.75
CA LEU A 93 -7.06 -3.26 3.14
C LEU A 93 -8.26 -3.58 4.03
N VAL A 94 -8.95 -4.71 3.81
CA VAL A 94 -10.02 -5.19 4.71
C VAL A 94 -9.47 -5.46 6.10
N LYS A 95 -8.37 -6.22 6.21
CA LYS A 95 -7.75 -6.54 7.51
C LYS A 95 -7.31 -5.29 8.26
N ILE A 96 -6.70 -4.33 7.56
CA ILE A 96 -6.26 -3.05 8.14
C ILE A 96 -7.46 -2.24 8.62
N ALA A 97 -8.48 -2.07 7.78
CA ALA A 97 -9.70 -1.35 8.12
C ALA A 97 -10.42 -1.94 9.33
N ASP A 98 -10.50 -3.28 9.42
CA ASP A 98 -11.13 -3.95 10.56
C ASP A 98 -10.30 -3.76 11.83
N ALA A 99 -8.97 -3.82 11.74
CA ALA A 99 -8.09 -3.64 12.88
C ALA A 99 -8.19 -2.23 13.48
N ILE A 100 -8.26 -1.18 12.65
CA ILE A 100 -8.35 0.20 13.14
C ILE A 100 -9.71 0.51 13.76
N LYS A 101 -10.81 -0.06 13.25
CA LYS A 101 -12.15 0.12 13.84
C LYS A 101 -12.27 -0.45 15.25
N THR A 102 -11.55 -1.52 15.55
CA THR A 102 -11.55 -2.11 16.90
C THR A 102 -10.74 -1.34 17.94
N LYS A 103 -10.05 -0.27 17.53
CA LYS A 103 -9.27 0.60 18.42
C LYS A 103 -10.10 1.74 19.02
N SER A 104 -11.26 2.04 18.41
CA SER A 104 -12.24 3.05 18.84
C SER A 104 -13.28 2.47 19.80
#